data_AF-A0AAP0R2X4-F1
#
_entry.id   AF-A0AAP0R2X4-F1
#
_cell.length_a   1.000
_cell.length_b   1.000
_cell.length_c   1.000
_cell.angle_alpha   90.00
_cell.angle_beta   90.00
_cell.angle_gamma   90.00
#
_symmetry.space_group_name_H-M   'P 1'
#
loop_
_entity.id
_entity.type
_entity.pdbx_description
1 polymer ?
#
loop_
_entity_poly.entity_id
_entity_poly.type
_entity_poly.pdbx_seq_one_letter_code
_entity_poly.pdbx_strand_id
1 'polypeptide(L)'
;MGCLPFTKQEYDLKENECLPAVTELSILRNNGLFKAAKELEMQLSDFKFLIFGFYTTLLERIINPLKYGFKEADIACCGSGIYRGPNCGIGEFELCSNPNEYLFFDGHHPTEHGYSQFAKLLWDGGEMNVTVPLSLKQLFEIEIEPEFMSISGDNYNGRFKLDEYIRNAEKFSSQ
;
A
#
# COMPACT_ATOMS: atom_id res chain seq x y z
N MET A 1 -8.84 4.31 -3.69
CA MET A 1 -9.01 3.51 -2.45
C MET A 1 -10.13 4.16 -1.65
N GLY A 2 -10.93 3.39 -0.92
CA GLY A 2 -12.18 3.91 -0.33
C GLY A 2 -11.99 4.92 0.82
N CYS A 3 -10.82 4.91 1.45
CA CYS A 3 -10.53 5.69 2.66
C CYS A 3 -9.75 6.99 2.40
N LEU A 4 -9.60 7.42 1.15
CA LEU A 4 -8.82 8.62 0.82
C LEU A 4 -9.58 9.89 1.22
N PRO A 5 -8.91 10.98 1.65
CA PRO A 5 -9.60 12.22 2.01
C PRO A 5 -10.47 12.77 0.86
N PHE A 6 -10.02 12.63 -0.40
CA PHE A 6 -10.85 12.97 -1.56
C PHE A 6 -12.12 12.11 -1.65
N THR A 7 -12.00 10.79 -1.49
CA THR A 7 -13.17 9.89 -1.51
C THR A 7 -14.12 10.19 -0.36
N LYS A 8 -13.61 10.50 0.83
CA LYS A 8 -14.45 10.87 1.98
C LYS A 8 -15.19 12.19 1.73
N GLN A 9 -14.51 13.15 1.12
CA GLN A 9 -15.09 14.44 0.77
C GLN A 9 -16.16 14.33 -0.33
N GLU A 10 -15.92 13.53 -1.36
CA GLU A 10 -16.81 13.37 -2.52
C GLU A 10 -18.10 12.60 -2.16
N TYR A 11 -18.00 11.66 -1.22
CA TYR A 11 -19.11 10.77 -0.85
C TYR A 11 -19.69 11.05 0.54
N ASP A 12 -19.35 12.21 1.14
CA ASP A 12 -19.81 12.65 2.47
C ASP A 12 -19.67 11.56 3.57
N LEU A 13 -18.54 10.85 3.55
CA LEU A 13 -18.26 9.77 4.50
C LEU A 13 -17.86 10.35 5.86
N LYS A 14 -18.06 9.59 6.95
CA LYS A 14 -17.55 9.94 8.29
C LYS A 14 -16.07 9.61 8.47
N GLU A 15 -15.50 10.09 9.57
CA GLU A 15 -14.07 9.94 9.91
C GLU A 15 -13.57 8.48 9.80
N ASN A 16 -14.30 7.50 10.31
CA ASN A 16 -13.89 6.09 10.24
C ASN A 16 -14.54 5.31 9.09
N GLU A 17 -15.18 5.99 8.13
CA GLU A 17 -15.85 5.34 7.01
C GLU A 17 -14.98 5.34 5.74
N CYS A 18 -14.97 4.21 5.05
CA CYS A 18 -14.38 4.05 3.73
C CYS A 18 -15.46 3.65 2.73
N LEU A 19 -15.38 4.13 1.49
CA LEU A 19 -16.34 3.75 0.46
C LEU A 19 -16.18 2.26 0.08
N PRO A 20 -17.14 1.37 0.40
CA PRO A 20 -16.95 -0.08 0.25
C PRO A 20 -16.68 -0.50 -1.19
N ALA A 21 -17.40 0.09 -2.15
CA ALA A 21 -17.24 -0.23 -3.58
C ALA A 21 -15.81 0.03 -4.08
N VAL A 22 -15.18 1.12 -3.66
CA VAL A 22 -13.80 1.45 -4.09
C VAL A 22 -12.77 0.60 -3.34
N THR A 23 -13.06 0.24 -2.09
CA THR A 23 -12.25 -0.70 -1.30
C THR A 23 -12.26 -2.10 -1.94
N GLU A 24 -13.43 -2.63 -2.28
CA GLU A 24 -13.59 -3.95 -2.90
C GLU A 24 -12.86 -4.03 -4.26
N LEU A 25 -13.00 -2.99 -5.10
CA LEU A 25 -12.26 -2.90 -6.35
C LEU A 25 -10.73 -2.93 -6.16
N SER A 26 -10.23 -2.32 -5.07
CA SER A 26 -8.80 -2.33 -4.75
C SER A 26 -8.32 -3.75 -4.39
N ILE A 27 -9.13 -4.50 -3.63
CA ILE A 27 -8.85 -5.90 -3.25
C ILE A 27 -8.89 -6.81 -4.48
N LEU A 28 -9.92 -6.70 -5.31
CA LEU A 28 -10.06 -7.49 -6.54
C LEU A 28 -8.88 -7.26 -7.50
N ARG A 29 -8.47 -6.00 -7.67
CA ARG A 29 -7.29 -5.65 -8.48
C ARG A 29 -6.02 -6.30 -7.92
N ASN A 30 -5.80 -6.25 -6.60
CA ASN A 30 -4.60 -6.82 -5.98
C ASN A 30 -4.54 -8.35 -6.17
N ASN A 31 -5.67 -9.03 -6.02
CA ASN A 31 -5.77 -10.47 -6.25
C ASN A 31 -5.53 -10.83 -7.73
N GLY A 32 -6.11 -10.05 -8.65
CA GLY A 32 -5.90 -10.22 -10.09
C GLY A 32 -4.44 -10.02 -10.50
N LEU A 33 -3.78 -8.98 -9.97
CA LEU A 33 -2.36 -8.71 -10.21
C LEU A 33 -1.48 -9.86 -9.74
N PHE A 34 -1.73 -10.39 -8.54
CA PHE A 34 -0.98 -11.53 -8.03
C PHE A 34 -1.16 -12.78 -8.89
N LYS A 35 -2.40 -13.10 -9.27
CA LYS A 35 -2.69 -14.24 -10.14
C LYS A 35 -1.97 -14.12 -11.48
N ALA A 36 -2.04 -12.95 -12.13
CA ALA A 36 -1.38 -12.70 -13.41
C ALA A 36 0.15 -12.81 -13.28
N ALA A 37 0.74 -12.26 -12.22
CA ALA A 37 2.19 -12.38 -11.97
C ALA A 37 2.63 -13.84 -11.77
N LYS A 38 1.82 -14.64 -11.07
CA LYS A 38 2.08 -16.09 -10.92
C LYS A 38 1.92 -16.87 -12.21
N GLU A 39 0.94 -16.52 -13.04
CA GLU A 39 0.80 -17.12 -14.38
C GLU A 39 2.01 -16.82 -15.28
N LEU A 40 2.56 -15.61 -15.20
CA LEU A 40 3.79 -15.25 -15.92
C LEU A 40 5.02 -15.98 -15.38
N GLU A 41 5.17 -16.09 -14.06
CA GLU A 41 6.27 -16.84 -13.42
C GLU A 41 6.29 -18.32 -13.85
N MET A 42 5.12 -18.93 -14.07
CA MET A 42 5.03 -20.31 -14.59
C MET A 42 5.41 -20.44 -16.07
N GLN A 43 5.19 -19.38 -16.86
CA GLN A 43 5.43 -19.39 -18.31
C GLN A 43 6.84 -18.93 -18.69
N LEU A 44 7.48 -18.11 -17.85
CA LEU A 44 8.74 -17.44 -18.13
C LEU A 44 9.72 -17.71 -16.98
N SER A 45 10.68 -18.62 -17.19
CA SER A 45 11.65 -19.04 -16.15
C SER A 45 12.42 -17.87 -15.52
N ASP A 46 12.70 -16.87 -16.34
CA ASP A 46 13.52 -15.71 -15.97
C ASP A 46 12.66 -14.56 -15.42
N PHE A 47 11.33 -14.69 -15.46
CA PHE A 47 10.44 -13.69 -14.88
C PHE A 47 10.50 -13.77 -13.36
N LYS A 48 11.03 -12.70 -12.76
CA LYS A 48 11.00 -12.45 -11.32
C LYS A 48 10.11 -11.25 -11.05
N PHE A 49 9.38 -11.29 -9.94
CA PHE A 49 8.48 -10.21 -9.58
C PHE A 49 8.45 -9.99 -8.08
N LEU A 50 7.98 -8.81 -7.71
CA LEU A 50 7.50 -8.51 -6.38
C LEU A 50 6.15 -7.79 -6.51
N ILE A 51 5.32 -7.97 -5.50
CA ILE A 51 4.08 -7.21 -5.29
C ILE A 51 4.16 -6.62 -3.89
N PHE A 52 3.95 -5.31 -3.81
CA PHE A 52 3.87 -4.57 -2.56
C PHE A 52 2.42 -4.40 -2.13
N GLY A 53 2.11 -4.81 -0.91
CA GLY A 53 0.79 -4.69 -0.27
C GLY A 53 0.44 -3.27 0.13
N PHE A 54 0.51 -2.33 -0.81
CA PHE A 54 0.35 -0.90 -0.57
C PHE A 54 -0.98 -0.57 0.13
N TYR A 55 -2.08 -1.15 -0.34
CA TYR A 55 -3.41 -0.95 0.23
C TYR A 55 -3.44 -1.26 1.74
N THR A 56 -2.96 -2.43 2.13
CA THR A 56 -2.90 -2.86 3.52
C THR A 56 -2.00 -1.96 4.34
N THR A 57 -0.83 -1.58 3.81
CA THR A 57 0.10 -0.69 4.52
C THR A 57 -0.43 0.73 4.71
N LEU A 58 -1.23 1.22 3.77
CA LEU A 58 -1.86 2.53 3.87
C LEU A 58 -3.00 2.48 4.88
N LEU A 59 -3.87 1.48 4.81
CA LEU A 59 -5.01 1.33 5.70
C LEU A 59 -4.58 1.18 7.17
N GLU A 60 -3.51 0.44 7.44
CA GLU A 60 -2.90 0.36 8.76
C GLU A 60 -2.49 1.73 9.33
N ARG A 61 -2.00 2.64 8.48
CA ARG A 61 -1.63 4.01 8.87
C ARG A 61 -2.82 4.93 9.06
N ILE A 62 -3.90 4.68 8.31
CA ILE A 62 -5.17 5.39 8.50
C ILE A 62 -5.79 5.00 9.85
N ILE A 63 -5.83 3.70 10.17
CA ILE A 63 -6.44 3.18 11.41
C ILE A 63 -5.58 3.50 12.64
N ASN A 64 -4.25 3.43 12.52
CA ASN A 64 -3.33 3.59 13.64
C ASN A 64 -2.29 4.72 13.42
N PRO A 65 -2.69 5.97 13.12
CA PRO A 65 -1.77 7.01 12.65
C PRO A 65 -0.66 7.33 13.64
N LEU A 66 -1.00 7.40 14.94
CA LEU A 66 -0.05 7.69 16.01
C LEU A 66 1.06 6.64 16.12
N LYS A 67 0.77 5.36 15.84
CA LYS A 67 1.76 4.26 15.82
C LYS A 67 2.84 4.51 14.78
N TYR A 68 2.49 5.19 13.69
CA TYR A 68 3.39 5.49 12.57
C TYR A 68 3.85 6.96 12.58
N GLY A 69 3.60 7.70 13.66
CA GLY A 69 4.09 9.08 13.81
C GLY A 69 3.26 10.14 13.08
N PHE A 70 2.02 9.83 12.69
CA PHE A 70 1.08 10.82 12.15
C PHE A 70 0.09 11.25 13.24
N LYS A 71 -0.19 12.55 13.32
CA LYS A 71 -1.26 13.10 14.16
C LYS A 71 -2.60 13.12 13.45
N GLU A 72 -2.58 13.21 12.12
CA GLU A 72 -3.76 13.32 11.27
C GLU A 72 -3.62 12.38 10.06
N ALA A 73 -4.65 11.60 9.78
CA ALA A 73 -4.68 10.65 8.67
C ALA A 73 -5.99 10.63 7.87
N ASP A 74 -6.98 11.41 8.29
CA ASP A 74 -8.28 11.52 7.65
C ASP A 74 -8.44 12.83 6.88
N ILE A 75 -7.78 13.89 7.35
CA ILE A 75 -7.76 15.21 6.71
C ILE A 75 -6.44 15.38 5.98
N ALA A 76 -6.45 15.87 4.73
CA ALA A 76 -5.22 16.14 4.00
C ALA A 76 -4.51 17.41 4.52
N CYS A 77 -3.19 17.50 4.32
CA CYS A 77 -2.45 18.71 4.63
C CYS A 77 -2.91 19.91 3.77
N CYS A 78 -3.21 19.67 2.50
CA CYS A 78 -3.50 20.68 1.49
C CYS A 78 -4.83 20.38 0.78
N GLY A 79 -5.71 21.37 0.69
CA GLY A 79 -6.97 21.29 -0.04
C GLY A 79 -8.11 22.07 0.61
N SER A 80 -9.34 21.84 0.19
CA SER A 80 -10.54 22.53 0.67
C SER A 80 -11.61 21.56 1.21
N GLY A 81 -12.50 22.03 2.07
CA GLY A 81 -13.56 21.21 2.68
C GLY A 81 -13.09 20.49 3.95
N ILE A 82 -14.01 19.76 4.60
CA ILE A 82 -13.78 19.16 5.92
C ILE A 82 -12.65 18.14 5.94
N TYR A 83 -12.41 17.44 4.83
CA TYR A 83 -11.30 16.49 4.67
C TYR A 83 -10.14 17.05 3.85
N ARG A 84 -10.24 18.31 3.39
CA ARG A 84 -9.27 18.95 2.48
C ARG A 84 -8.97 18.08 1.24
N GLY A 85 -9.99 17.39 0.72
CA GLY A 85 -9.83 16.44 -0.39
C GLY A 85 -9.45 17.10 -1.73
N PRO A 86 -10.25 18.05 -2.24
CA PRO A 86 -10.00 18.71 -3.53
C PRO A 86 -9.19 20.01 -3.41
N ASN A 87 -8.87 20.60 -4.57
CA ASN A 87 -8.39 21.98 -4.74
C ASN A 87 -7.03 22.33 -4.11
N CYS A 88 -6.21 21.36 -3.72
CA CYS A 88 -4.84 21.67 -3.30
C CYS A 88 -4.10 22.43 -4.41
N GLY A 89 -3.66 23.66 -4.12
CA GLY A 89 -2.95 24.53 -5.07
C GLY A 89 -3.83 25.16 -6.16
N ILE A 90 -5.16 25.02 -6.09
CA ILE A 90 -6.11 25.58 -7.06
C ILE A 90 -7.16 26.41 -6.34
N GLY A 91 -7.23 27.71 -6.62
CA GLY A 91 -8.24 28.60 -6.03
C GLY A 91 -8.06 28.77 -4.52
N GLU A 92 -9.17 28.73 -3.77
CA GLU A 92 -9.15 28.77 -2.31
C GLU A 92 -8.84 27.38 -1.74
N PHE A 93 -7.75 27.30 -0.97
CA PHE A 93 -7.32 26.08 -0.30
C PHE A 93 -6.67 26.40 1.05
N GLU A 94 -6.68 25.42 1.94
CA GLU A 94 -5.93 25.43 3.18
C GLU A 94 -4.64 24.62 3.02
N LEU A 95 -3.61 25.00 3.78
CA LEU A 95 -2.35 24.28 3.86
C LEU A 95 -1.95 24.13 5.33
N CYS A 96 -1.58 22.92 5.73
CA CYS A 96 -1.11 22.63 7.08
C CYS A 96 0.26 23.26 7.36
N SER A 97 0.57 23.53 8.63
CA SER A 97 1.85 24.12 9.03
C SER A 97 3.01 23.11 9.02
N ASN A 98 2.72 21.82 9.21
CA ASN A 98 3.73 20.76 9.26
C ASN A 98 3.24 19.49 8.54
N PRO A 99 3.63 19.28 7.26
CA PRO A 99 3.26 18.09 6.50
C PRO A 99 3.72 16.77 7.15
N ASN A 100 4.76 16.77 7.99
CA ASN A 100 5.23 15.52 8.62
C ASN A 100 4.24 14.95 9.64
N GLU A 101 3.28 15.75 10.13
CA GLU A 101 2.23 15.31 11.07
C GLU A 101 1.02 14.70 10.36
N TYR A 102 0.96 14.81 9.03
CA TYR A 102 -0.16 14.36 8.20
C TYR A 102 0.24 13.12 7.39
N LEU A 103 -0.65 12.13 7.30
CA LEU A 103 -0.46 11.00 6.39
C LEU A 103 -0.59 11.43 4.93
N PHE A 104 -1.55 12.31 4.64
CA PHE A 104 -1.90 12.76 3.28
C PHE A 104 -1.44 14.20 3.03
N PHE A 105 -0.75 14.42 1.90
CA PHE A 105 -0.40 15.76 1.45
C PHE A 105 -1.61 16.44 0.82
N ASP A 106 -2.25 15.78 -0.14
CA ASP A 106 -3.52 16.19 -0.75
C ASP A 106 -4.56 15.08 -0.60
N GLY A 107 -5.75 15.22 -1.18
CA GLY A 107 -6.82 14.23 -1.03
C GLY A 107 -6.54 12.83 -1.58
N HIS A 108 -5.42 12.60 -2.28
CA HIS A 108 -5.06 11.32 -2.89
C HIS A 108 -3.70 10.80 -2.43
N HIS A 109 -2.72 11.69 -2.29
CA HIS A 109 -1.32 11.34 -2.18
C HIS A 109 -0.82 11.46 -0.73
N PRO A 110 -0.11 10.44 -0.22
CA PRO A 110 0.62 10.54 1.04
C PRO A 110 1.65 11.68 1.07
N THR A 111 2.05 12.11 2.26
CA THR A 111 3.16 13.04 2.46
C THR A 111 4.51 12.36 2.20
N GLU A 112 5.59 13.16 2.08
CA GLU A 112 6.95 12.63 2.01
C GLU A 112 7.24 11.70 3.20
N HIS A 113 6.78 12.07 4.41
CA HIS A 113 6.91 11.21 5.59
C HIS A 113 6.21 9.85 5.36
N GLY A 114 4.97 9.84 4.87
CA GLY A 114 4.26 8.62 4.46
C GLY A 114 5.03 7.80 3.43
N TYR A 115 5.40 8.41 2.30
CA TYR A 115 6.15 7.75 1.24
C TYR A 115 7.50 7.20 1.70
N SER A 116 8.20 7.88 2.60
CA SER A 116 9.47 7.39 3.15
C SER A 116 9.31 6.08 3.91
N GLN A 117 8.20 5.90 4.62
CA GLN A 117 7.90 4.66 5.32
C GLN A 117 7.51 3.54 4.35
N PHE A 118 6.72 3.85 3.31
CA PHE A 118 6.36 2.89 2.27
C PHE A 118 7.59 2.43 1.48
N ALA A 119 8.51 3.34 1.15
CA ALA A 119 9.74 3.02 0.44
C ALA A 119 10.64 2.07 1.24
N LYS A 120 10.75 2.26 2.56
CA LYS A 120 11.48 1.34 3.46
C LYS A 120 10.86 -0.05 3.46
N LEU A 121 9.54 -0.13 3.61
CA LEU A 121 8.80 -1.39 3.55
C LEU A 121 8.92 -2.09 2.20
N LEU A 122 8.90 -1.35 1.09
CA LEU A 122 9.13 -1.91 -0.24
C LEU A 122 10.55 -2.47 -0.37
N TRP A 123 11.54 -1.78 0.19
CA TRP A 123 12.94 -2.17 0.11
C TRP A 123 13.23 -3.51 0.78
N ASP A 124 12.85 -3.68 2.05
CA ASP A 124 13.22 -4.87 2.84
C ASP A 124 12.04 -5.78 3.23
N GLY A 125 10.80 -5.40 2.91
CA GLY A 125 9.57 -6.11 3.26
C GLY A 125 9.04 -5.77 4.67
N GLY A 126 9.88 -5.23 5.54
CA GLY A 126 9.60 -4.93 6.95
C GLY A 126 9.12 -6.11 7.79
N GLU A 127 8.84 -5.86 9.06
CA GLU A 127 8.28 -6.87 9.99
C GLU A 127 6.89 -7.37 9.56
N MET A 128 6.17 -6.59 8.76
CA MET A 128 4.82 -6.91 8.30
C MET A 128 4.80 -7.86 7.09
N ASN A 129 5.96 -8.26 6.54
CA ASN A 129 6.06 -9.10 5.33
C ASN A 129 5.17 -8.59 4.19
N VAL A 130 5.19 -7.28 3.92
CA VAL A 130 4.25 -6.61 3.00
C VAL A 130 4.66 -6.69 1.53
N THR A 131 5.70 -7.48 1.23
CA THR A 131 6.17 -7.75 -0.13
C THR A 131 6.15 -9.25 -0.40
N VAL A 132 5.64 -9.64 -1.58
CA VAL A 132 5.55 -11.06 -1.98
C VAL A 132 5.95 -11.26 -3.45
N PRO A 133 6.62 -12.38 -3.81
CA PRO A 133 7.29 -13.32 -2.91
C PRO A 133 8.62 -12.76 -2.34
N LEU A 134 9.19 -11.75 -2.99
CA LEU A 134 10.48 -11.15 -2.68
C LEU A 134 10.30 -9.73 -2.13
N SER A 135 11.24 -9.24 -1.34
CA SER A 135 11.46 -7.81 -1.16
C SER A 135 12.21 -7.21 -2.34
N LEU A 136 12.19 -5.89 -2.50
CA LEU A 136 12.94 -5.24 -3.58
C LEU A 136 14.44 -5.49 -3.45
N LYS A 137 14.97 -5.49 -2.23
CA LYS A 137 16.37 -5.87 -1.96
C LYS A 137 16.70 -7.27 -2.48
N GLN A 138 15.87 -8.26 -2.17
CA GLN A 138 16.07 -9.64 -2.65
C GLN A 138 15.98 -9.71 -4.18
N LEU A 139 15.05 -8.96 -4.80
CA LEU A 139 14.90 -8.94 -6.25
C LEU A 139 16.19 -8.46 -6.94
N PHE A 140 16.83 -7.41 -6.41
CA PHE A 140 18.11 -6.91 -6.94
C PHE A 140 19.29 -7.87 -6.69
N GLU A 141 19.26 -8.62 -5.59
CA GLU A 141 20.32 -9.59 -5.27
C GLU A 141 20.27 -10.83 -6.17
N ILE A 142 19.09 -11.20 -6.71
CA ILE A 142 18.95 -12.32 -7.67
C ILE A 142 19.77 -12.08 -8.94
N GLU A 143 19.90 -10.83 -9.39
CA GLU A 143 20.66 -10.49 -10.60
C GLU A 143 22.18 -10.62 -10.41
N ILE A 144 22.65 -10.74 -9.16
CA ILE A 144 24.07 -10.75 -8.80
C ILE A 144 24.65 -12.18 -8.68
N GLU A 145 23.81 -13.22 -8.56
CA GLU A 145 24.28 -14.63 -8.49
C GLU A 145 23.83 -15.49 -9.70
N PRO A 146 24.59 -15.49 -10.81
CA PRO A 146 24.30 -16.35 -11.96
C PRO A 146 24.60 -17.85 -11.74
N GLU A 147 25.36 -18.22 -10.70
CA GLU A 147 25.91 -19.58 -10.58
C GLU A 147 25.02 -20.62 -9.87
N PHE A 148 23.92 -20.22 -9.22
CA PHE A 148 23.07 -21.14 -8.45
C PHE A 148 21.78 -21.65 -9.13
N MET A 149 21.55 -21.33 -10.40
CA MET A 149 20.37 -21.83 -11.13
C MET A 149 20.36 -23.33 -11.45
N SER A 150 21.39 -24.09 -11.06
CA SER A 150 21.47 -25.53 -11.34
C SER A 150 21.11 -26.44 -10.15
N ILE A 151 20.81 -25.93 -8.96
CA ILE A 151 20.52 -26.80 -7.80
C ILE A 151 19.32 -26.29 -7.00
N SER A 152 18.30 -27.15 -6.92
CA SER A 152 17.11 -27.11 -6.06
C SER A 152 15.84 -26.44 -6.63
N GLY A 153 15.08 -27.26 -7.37
CA GLY A 153 13.67 -27.02 -7.66
C GLY A 153 12.73 -27.24 -6.47
N ASP A 154 13.24 -27.35 -5.24
CA ASP A 154 12.47 -27.77 -4.07
C ASP A 154 12.80 -26.92 -2.83
N ASN A 155 12.43 -25.62 -2.80
CA ASN A 155 12.30 -24.88 -1.52
C ASN A 155 11.62 -23.49 -1.57
N TYR A 156 10.85 -23.14 -2.61
CA TYR A 156 10.01 -21.94 -2.53
C TYR A 156 8.68 -22.27 -1.82
N ASN A 157 8.70 -22.24 -0.49
CA ASN A 157 7.51 -22.31 0.39
C ASN A 157 6.62 -21.05 0.29
N GLY A 158 6.31 -20.59 -0.93
CA GLY A 158 5.48 -19.40 -1.21
C GLY A 158 3.98 -19.59 -0.94
N ARG A 159 3.52 -20.83 -0.69
CA ARG A 159 2.11 -21.12 -0.39
C ARG A 159 1.70 -20.66 1.01
N PHE A 160 2.60 -20.72 2.00
CA PHE A 160 2.31 -20.25 3.38
C PHE A 160 2.14 -18.72 3.46
N LYS A 161 2.86 -17.94 2.64
CA LYS A 161 2.73 -16.47 2.61
C LYS A 161 1.48 -15.97 1.88
N LEU A 162 0.90 -16.77 0.99
CA LEU A 162 -0.32 -16.42 0.25
C LEU A 162 -1.54 -16.34 1.19
N ASP A 163 -1.73 -17.38 2.01
CA ASP A 163 -2.84 -17.41 2.96
C ASP A 163 -2.70 -16.31 4.02
N GLU A 164 -1.47 -15.93 4.39
CA GLU A 164 -1.22 -14.83 5.31
C GLU A 164 -1.48 -13.46 4.65
N TYR A 165 -1.03 -13.24 3.42
CA TYR A 165 -1.31 -12.02 2.66
C TYR A 165 -2.81 -11.84 2.39
N ILE A 166 -3.50 -12.90 1.95
CA ILE A 166 -4.95 -12.91 1.74
C ILE A 166 -5.69 -12.72 3.06
N ARG A 167 -5.33 -13.47 4.13
CA ARG A 167 -5.95 -13.26 5.46
C ARG A 167 -5.72 -11.86 5.99
N ASN A 168 -4.55 -11.27 5.77
CA ASN A 168 -4.29 -9.90 6.18
C ASN A 168 -5.17 -8.94 5.36
N ALA A 169 -5.22 -9.08 4.03
CA ALA A 169 -6.09 -8.28 3.18
C ALA A 169 -7.59 -8.41 3.54
N GLU A 170 -8.05 -9.62 3.88
CA GLU A 170 -9.43 -9.91 4.28
C GLU A 170 -9.76 -9.40 5.69
N LYS A 171 -8.84 -9.53 6.66
CA LYS A 171 -9.00 -9.05 8.05
C LYS A 171 -9.22 -7.54 8.11
N PHE A 172 -8.65 -6.79 7.17
CA PHE A 172 -8.84 -5.34 7.05
C PHE A 172 -10.04 -4.94 6.19
N SER A 173 -10.72 -5.89 5.52
CA SER A 173 -11.97 -5.66 4.79
C SER A 173 -13.24 -5.87 5.63
N SER A 174 -13.10 -6.46 6.82
CA SER A 174 -14.19 -6.80 7.74
C SER A 174 -14.34 -5.85 8.94
N GLN A 175 -13.60 -4.73 8.96
CA GLN A 175 -13.75 -3.63 9.92
C GLN A 175 -14.25 -2.40 9.18
#